data_AF-A0A7X1WQ88-F1
#
_entry.id   AF-A0A7X1WQ88-F1
#
_cell.length_a   1.000
_cell.length_b   1.000
_cell.length_c   1.000
_cell.angle_alpha   90.00
_cell.angle_beta   90.00
_cell.angle_gamma   90.00
#
_symmetry.space_group_name_H-M   'P 1'
#
loop_
_entity.id
_entity.type
_entity.pdbx_description
1 polymer ?
#
loop_
_entity_poly.entity_id
_entity_poly.type
_entity_poly.pdbx_seq_one_letter_code
_entity_poly.pdbx_strand_id
1 'polypeptide(L)'
;QASLLDDLIETDLAAIEAELEILAPKPAQLVARQQPKRTALPAEFPRTLIHHEPENTQCQCGCALKRIGEDVSEKLDYTPGVFSVERHIRGKWVCDNCET
;
A
#
# COMPACT_ATOMS: atom_id res chain seq x y z
N GLN A 1 -61.93 25.43 13.94
CA GLN A 1 -61.83 24.02 13.54
C GLN A 1 -60.48 23.66 12.89
N ALA A 2 -59.73 24.60 12.30
CA ALA A 2 -58.40 24.31 11.72
C ALA A 2 -57.37 23.74 12.73
N SER A 3 -57.34 24.26 13.97
CA SER A 3 -56.43 23.81 15.04
C SER A 3 -56.45 22.31 15.32
N LEU A 4 -57.59 21.63 15.17
CA LEU A 4 -57.69 20.19 15.46
C LEU A 4 -57.05 19.32 14.36
N LEU A 5 -56.93 19.84 13.14
CA LEU A 5 -56.25 19.16 12.05
C LEU A 5 -54.74 19.34 12.17
N ASP A 6 -54.29 20.52 12.59
CA ASP A 6 -52.88 20.82 12.83
C ASP A 6 -52.32 19.95 13.98
N ASP A 7 -53.05 19.81 15.09
CA ASP A 7 -52.64 18.97 16.23
C ASP A 7 -52.47 17.48 15.86
N LEU A 8 -53.32 16.97 14.97
CA LEU A 8 -53.23 15.60 14.46
C LEU A 8 -52.00 15.41 13.56
N ILE A 9 -51.74 16.40 12.69
CA ILE A 9 -50.57 16.39 11.81
C ILE A 9 -49.29 16.42 12.63
N GLU A 10 -49.21 17.26 13.66
CA GLU A 10 -48.05 17.31 14.56
C GLU A 10 -47.81 15.98 15.27
N THR A 11 -48.89 15.31 15.69
CA THR A 11 -48.80 14.00 16.35
C THR A 11 -48.25 12.92 15.40
N ASP A 12 -48.75 12.87 14.16
CA ASP A 12 -48.28 11.92 13.16
C ASP A 12 -46.82 12.19 12.76
N LEU A 13 -46.44 13.46 12.61
CA LEU A 13 -45.06 13.86 12.33
C LEU A 13 -44.10 13.41 13.43
N ALA A 14 -44.48 13.65 14.69
CA ALA A 14 -43.69 13.24 15.86
C ALA A 14 -43.54 11.71 15.94
N ALA A 15 -44.59 10.95 15.59
CA ALA A 15 -44.53 9.49 15.56
C ALA A 15 -43.54 8.97 14.49
N ILE A 16 -43.55 9.58 13.30
CA ILE A 16 -42.65 9.22 12.20
C ILE A 16 -41.20 9.58 12.55
N GLU A 17 -40.95 10.75 13.14
CA GLU A 17 -39.61 11.17 13.58
C GLU A 17 -39.04 10.21 14.62
N ALA A 18 -39.85 9.78 15.60
CA ALA A 18 -39.43 8.81 16.61
C ALA A 18 -39.07 7.45 16.00
N GLU A 19 -39.85 6.97 15.02
CA GLU A 19 -39.57 5.71 14.32
C GLU A 19 -38.30 5.80 13.47
N LEU A 20 -38.09 6.93 12.78
CA LEU A 20 -36.87 7.20 12.01
C LEU A 20 -35.63 7.25 12.88
N GLU A 21 -35.71 7.81 14.08
CA GLU A 21 -34.57 7.89 15.00
C GLU A 21 -34.20 6.52 15.59
N ILE A 22 -35.18 5.64 15.81
CA ILE A 22 -34.94 4.24 16.19
C ILE A 22 -34.28 3.46 15.05
N LEU A 23 -34.69 3.70 13.81
CA LEU A 23 -34.17 3.03 12.61
C LEU A 23 -32.87 3.64 12.08
N ALA A 24 -32.50 4.83 12.58
CA ALA A 24 -31.31 5.53 12.13
C ALA A 24 -30.07 4.64 12.37
N PRO A 25 -29.28 4.35 11.31
CA PRO A 25 -28.06 3.59 11.48
C PRO A 25 -27.13 4.38 12.41
N LYS A 26 -26.74 3.75 13.53
CA LYS A 26 -25.76 4.34 14.44
C LYS A 26 -24.52 4.70 13.62
N PRO A 27 -24.00 5.94 13.71
CA PRO A 27 -22.83 6.33 12.93
C PRO A 27 -21.72 5.32 13.20
N ALA A 28 -21.30 4.64 12.13
CA ALA A 28 -20.20 3.69 12.22
C ALA A 28 -19.03 4.45 12.83
N GLN A 29 -18.49 3.95 13.94
CA GLN A 29 -17.27 4.50 14.51
C GLN A 29 -16.25 4.54 13.37
N LEU A 30 -15.72 5.73 13.08
CA LEU A 30 -14.70 5.92 12.07
C LEU A 30 -13.44 5.18 12.55
N VAL A 31 -13.38 3.87 12.29
CA VAL A 31 -12.15 3.12 12.46
C VAL A 31 -11.16 3.79 11.53
N ALA A 32 -10.08 4.32 12.11
CA ALA A 32 -9.03 4.98 11.34
C ALA A 32 -8.65 4.06 10.19
N ARG A 33 -8.85 4.54 8.95
CA ARG A 33 -8.55 3.77 7.74
C ARG A 33 -7.08 3.38 7.80
N GLN A 34 -6.81 2.09 8.00
CA GLN A 34 -5.45 1.58 7.97
C GLN A 34 -4.93 1.74 6.53
N GLN A 35 -3.85 2.50 6.37
CA GLN A 35 -3.16 2.55 5.09
C GLN A 35 -2.62 1.14 4.79
N PRO A 36 -2.96 0.55 3.63
CA PRO A 36 -2.42 -0.74 3.25
C PRO A 36 -0.90 -0.62 3.11
N LYS A 37 -0.16 -1.25 4.03
CA LYS A 37 1.29 -1.41 3.91
C LYS A 37 1.57 -2.66 3.08
N ARG A 38 2.59 -2.61 2.24
CA ARG A 38 3.06 -3.78 1.50
C ARG A 38 3.64 -4.79 2.49
N THR A 39 3.00 -5.94 2.62
CA THR A 39 3.56 -7.08 3.35
C THR A 39 4.68 -7.69 2.52
N ALA A 40 5.77 -8.11 3.17
CA ALA A 40 6.84 -8.84 2.50
C ALA A 40 6.32 -10.17 1.92
N LEU A 41 6.92 -10.64 0.83
CA LEU A 41 6.57 -11.94 0.25
C LEU A 41 7.01 -13.07 1.20
N PRO A 42 6.24 -14.17 1.29
CA PRO A 42 6.56 -15.30 2.16
C PRO A 42 7.99 -15.82 2.00
N ALA A 43 8.61 -16.23 3.12
CA ALA A 43 9.96 -16.78 3.12
C ALA A 43 10.03 -18.16 2.43
N GLU A 44 8.92 -18.90 2.41
CA GLU A 44 8.81 -20.25 1.87
C GLU A 44 8.91 -20.33 0.34
N PHE A 45 8.61 -19.25 -0.39
CA PHE A 45 8.74 -19.26 -1.85
C PHE A 45 10.21 -19.28 -2.27
N PRO A 46 10.57 -20.14 -3.26
CA PRO A 46 11.93 -20.19 -3.78
C PRO A 46 12.32 -18.84 -4.38
N ARG A 47 13.52 -18.37 -4.05
CA ARG A 47 14.05 -17.08 -4.50
C ARG A 47 15.11 -17.27 -5.57
N THR A 48 14.93 -16.61 -6.71
CA THR A 48 15.93 -16.52 -7.78
C THR A 48 16.58 -15.14 -7.72
N LEU A 49 17.90 -15.09 -7.60
CA LEU A 49 18.65 -13.83 -7.55
C LEU A 49 18.97 -13.34 -8.96
N ILE A 50 18.63 -12.09 -9.27
CA ILE A 50 18.91 -11.44 -10.55
C ILE A 50 19.75 -10.20 -10.27
N HIS A 51 21.04 -10.26 -10.64
CA HIS A 51 21.99 -9.18 -10.43
C HIS A 51 21.98 -8.22 -11.62
N HIS A 52 21.75 -6.94 -11.34
CA HIS A 52 21.82 -5.82 -12.29
C HIS A 52 23.06 -5.00 -11.94
N GLU A 53 24.20 -5.40 -12.49
CA GLU A 53 25.50 -4.75 -12.27
C GLU A 53 25.97 -4.04 -13.54
N PRO A 54 26.74 -2.94 -13.41
CA PRO A 54 27.29 -2.26 -14.57
C PRO A 54 28.31 -3.15 -15.28
N GLU A 55 28.32 -3.10 -16.62
CA GLU A 55 29.27 -3.87 -17.43
C GLU A 55 30.72 -3.44 -17.20
N ASN A 56 30.93 -2.16 -16.86
CA ASN A 56 32.24 -1.61 -16.54
C ASN A 56 32.21 -0.93 -15.16
N THR A 57 33.13 -1.34 -14.30
CA THR A 57 33.35 -0.78 -12.96
C THR A 57 34.48 0.25 -12.94
N GLN A 58 34.89 0.79 -14.08
CA GLN A 58 35.83 1.90 -14.17
C GLN A 58 35.08 3.22 -14.34
N CYS A 59 35.44 4.20 -13.51
CA CYS A 59 34.98 5.57 -13.68
C CYS A 59 35.68 6.20 -14.89
N GLN A 60 35.10 7.26 -15.45
CA GLN A 60 35.74 8.11 -16.47
C GLN A 60 37.08 8.70 -15.99
N CYS A 61 37.27 8.80 -14.66
CA CYS A 61 38.51 9.20 -14.00
C CYS A 61 39.65 8.18 -14.15
N GLY A 62 39.38 6.96 -14.60
CA GLY A 62 40.34 5.85 -14.67
C GLY A 62 40.49 5.06 -13.36
N CYS A 63 39.78 5.47 -12.32
CA CYS A 63 39.70 4.81 -11.03
C CYS A 63 38.64 3.69 -11.02
N ALA A 64 38.82 2.69 -10.14
CA ALA A 64 37.84 1.63 -9.93
C ALA A 64 36.67 2.15 -9.07
N LEU A 65 35.44 1.90 -9.53
CA LEU A 65 34.21 2.17 -8.79
C LEU A 65 34.11 1.24 -7.58
N LYS A 66 33.64 1.80 -6.47
CA LYS A 66 33.41 1.09 -5.22
C LYS A 66 31.93 0.85 -5.03
N ARG A 67 31.57 -0.39 -4.66
CA ARG A 67 30.19 -0.72 -4.28
C ARG A 67 29.88 -0.15 -2.90
N ILE A 68 28.89 0.74 -2.81
CA ILE A 68 28.49 1.40 -1.56
C ILE A 68 27.17 0.88 -0.99
N GLY A 69 26.43 0.11 -1.77
CA GLY A 69 25.19 -0.51 -1.32
C GLY A 69 24.49 -1.23 -2.44
N GLU A 70 23.25 -1.62 -2.17
CA GLU A 70 22.38 -2.25 -3.16
C GLU A 70 20.93 -1.87 -2.91
N ASP A 71 20.16 -1.84 -3.98
CA ASP A 71 18.72 -1.76 -3.95
C ASP A 71 18.15 -3.14 -4.29
N VAL A 72 17.25 -3.64 -3.44
CA VAL A 72 16.65 -4.98 -3.58
C VAL A 72 15.16 -4.83 -3.83
N SER A 73 14.70 -5.34 -4.98
CA SER A 73 13.28 -5.40 -5.33
C SER A 73 12.86 -6.86 -5.49
N GLU A 74 11.78 -7.26 -4.81
CA GLU A 74 11.22 -8.61 -4.95
C GLU A 74 9.96 -8.58 -5.83
N LYS A 75 9.85 -9.55 -6.75
CA LYS A 75 8.70 -9.74 -7.63
C LYS A 75 8.22 -11.19 -7.51
N LEU A 76 6.94 -11.38 -7.26
CA LEU A 76 6.32 -12.71 -7.30
C LEU A 76 6.15 -13.13 -8.76
N ASP A 77 6.73 -14.27 -9.13
CA ASP A 77 6.57 -14.91 -10.42
C ASP A 77 5.65 -16.13 -10.30
N TYR A 78 4.86 -16.35 -11.34
CA TYR A 78 3.93 -17.46 -11.41
C TYR A 78 4.15 -18.24 -12.70
N THR A 79 4.65 -19.46 -12.53
CA THR A 79 4.63 -20.50 -13.56
C THR A 79 3.52 -21.48 -13.16
N PRO A 80 2.69 -22.00 -14.09
CA PRO A 80 1.59 -22.89 -13.73
C PRO A 80 2.02 -24.02 -12.78
N GLY A 81 1.47 -24.01 -11.56
CA GLY A 81 1.77 -24.97 -10.49
C GLY A 81 2.92 -24.59 -9.53
N VAL A 82 3.63 -23.48 -9.76
CA VAL A 82 4.76 -23.04 -8.93
C VAL A 82 4.78 -21.52 -8.77
N PHE A 83 4.86 -21.06 -7.52
CA PHE A 83 5.19 -19.67 -7.21
C PHE A 83 6.67 -19.55 -6.91
N SER A 84 7.31 -18.53 -7.46
CA SER A 84 8.70 -18.19 -7.15
C SER A 84 8.85 -16.69 -6.95
N VAL A 85 9.95 -16.26 -6.34
CA VAL A 85 10.23 -14.84 -6.11
C VAL A 85 11.52 -14.46 -6.83
N GLU A 86 11.41 -13.57 -7.80
CA GLU A 86 12.56 -12.92 -8.43
C GLU A 86 13.04 -11.81 -7.52
N ARG A 87 14.26 -11.94 -6.98
CA ARG A 87 14.93 -10.92 -6.20
C ARG A 87 15.93 -10.17 -7.08
N HIS A 88 15.53 -8.99 -7.53
CA HIS A 88 16.37 -8.09 -8.32
C HIS A 88 17.29 -7.30 -7.40
N ILE A 89 18.60 -7.46 -7.58
CA ILE A 89 19.65 -6.77 -6.81
C ILE A 89 20.34 -5.78 -7.75
N ARG A 90 20.21 -4.49 -7.48
CA ARG A 90 20.89 -3.41 -8.21
C ARG A 90 22.00 -2.83 -7.36
N GLY A 91 23.25 -3.04 -7.77
CA GLY A 91 24.40 -2.49 -7.06
C GLY A 91 24.45 -0.96 -7.18
N LYS A 92 24.71 -0.27 -6.07
CA LYS A 92 25.03 1.16 -6.05
C LYS A 92 26.55 1.30 -6.02
N TRP A 93 27.08 2.02 -7.00
CA TRP A 93 28.51 2.19 -7.22
C TRP A 93 28.84 3.68 -7.16
N VAL A 94 30.03 4.01 -6.67
CA VAL A 94 30.52 5.38 -6.62
C VAL A 94 32.01 5.41 -6.93
N CYS A 95 32.46 6.53 -7.48
CA CYS A 95 33.84 6.92 -7.55
C CYS A 95 34.20 7.81 -6.34
N ASP A 96 35.15 7.38 -5.50
CA ASP A 96 35.61 8.20 -4.36
C ASP A 96 36.27 9.53 -4.81
N ASN A 97 36.82 9.60 -6.04
CA ASN A 97 37.47 10.80 -6.59
C ASN A 97 36.51 11.78 -7.28
N CYS A 98 35.43 11.28 -7.88
CA CYS A 98 34.50 12.08 -8.68
C CYS A 98 33.14 12.25 -8.00
N GLU A 99 32.93 11.61 -6.84
CA GLU A 99 31.67 11.60 -6.07
C GLU A 99 30.43 11.29 -6.93
N THR A 100 30.64 10.48 -7.97
CA THR A 100 29.66 10.11 -9.02
C THR A 100 29.52 8.61 -9.14
#